data_AF-X0XUK6-F1
#
_entry.id   AF-X0XUK6-F1
#
_cell.length_a   1.000
_cell.length_b   1.000
_cell.length_c   1.000
_cell.angle_alpha   90.00
_cell.angle_beta   90.00
_cell.angle_gamma   90.00
#
_symmetry.space_group_name_H-M   'P 1'
#
loop_
_entity.id
_entity.type
_entity.pdbx_description
1 polymer ?
#
loop_
_entity_poly.entity_id
_entity_poly.type
_entity_poly.pdbx_seq_one_letter_code
_entity_poly.pdbx_strand_id
1 'polypeptide(L)' 'MENNQSLEVEVNGNNFQQEVLESSIPVLVDLWAPWCMPCRMISPIVEEL' A
#
# COMPACT_ATOMS: atom_id res chain seq x y z
N MET A 1 19.71 1.35 -8.92
CA MET A 1 20.39 0.19 -8.32
C MET A 1 19.84 0.16 -6.91
N GLU A 2 18.90 -0.70 -6.52
CA GLU A 2 18.46 -1.97 -7.09
C GLU A 2 16.94 -2.05 -7.04
N ASN A 3 16.37 -2.68 -8.06
CA ASN A 3 14.98 -3.11 -8.09
C ASN A 3 14.81 -4.14 -6.98
N ASN A 4 13.95 -3.87 -6.01
CA ASN A 4 13.42 -4.91 -5.14
C ASN A 4 11.91 -4.94 -5.34
N GLN A 5 11.38 -6.14 -5.57
CA GLN A 5 9.97 -6.39 -5.87
C GLN A 5 9.08 -6.10 -4.65
N SER A 6 8.87 -4.83 -4.32
CA SER A 6 7.85 -4.43 -3.36
C SER A 6 6.48 -4.57 -4.03
N LEU A 7 5.63 -5.45 -3.50
CA LEU A 7 4.27 -5.76 -3.97
C LEU A 7 3.28 -4.59 -3.81
N GLU A 8 3.78 -3.40 -3.52
CA GLU A 8 2.97 -2.22 -3.23
C GLU A 8 2.61 -1.50 -4.53
N VAL A 9 1.30 -1.39 -4.77
CA VAL A 9 0.73 -0.63 -5.87
C VAL A 9 0.14 0.65 -5.30
N GLU A 10 0.59 1.82 -5.76
CA GLU A 10 -0.04 3.07 -5.36
C GLU A 10 -1.46 3.15 -5.95
N VAL A 11 -2.44 3.29 -5.06
CA VAL A 11 -3.85 3.43 -5.41
C VAL A 11 -4.34 4.85 -5.18
N ASN A 12 -5.16 5.33 -6.09
CA ASN A 12 -5.87 6.60 -6.04
C ASN A 12 -7.28 6.44 -6.62
N GLY A 13 -8.04 7.53 -6.70
CA GLY A 13 -9.43 7.48 -7.16
C GLY A 13 -9.64 6.90 -8.56
N ASN A 14 -8.62 6.89 -9.42
CA ASN A 14 -8.75 6.41 -10.80
C ASN A 14 -8.59 4.89 -10.94
N ASN A 15 -7.85 4.23 -10.03
CA ASN A 15 -7.53 2.81 -10.12
C ASN A 15 -8.04 1.97 -8.94
N PHE A 16 -8.63 2.58 -7.91
CA PHE A 16 -9.14 1.87 -6.73
C PHE A 16 -10.15 0.75 -7.08
N GLN A 17 -11.04 0.98 -8.06
CA GLN A 17 -12.02 -0.02 -8.49
C GLN A 17 -11.33 -1.29 -9.01
N GLN A 18 -10.37 -1.13 -9.93
CA GLN A 18 -9.69 -2.24 -10.58
C GLN A 18 -8.74 -2.95 -9.61
N GLU A 19 -7.93 -2.20 -8.87
CA GLU A 19 -6.84 -2.78 -8.06
C GLU A 19 -7.31 -3.31 -6.70
N VAL A 20 -8.40 -2.75 -6.14
CA VAL A 20 -8.88 -3.11 -4.79
C VAL A 20 -10.23 -3.82 -4.83
N LEU A 21 -11.23 -3.23 -5.48
CA LEU A 21 -12.61 -3.75 -5.40
C LEU A 21 -12.85 -4.98 -6.29
N GLU A 22 -12.13 -5.08 -7.41
CA GLU A 22 -12.20 -6.21 -8.34
C GLU A 22 -11.10 -7.26 -8.10
N SER A 23 -10.30 -7.10 -7.04
CA SER A 23 -9.22 -8.05 -6.73
C SER A 23 -9.77 -9.44 -6.42
N SER A 24 -9.13 -10.45 -7.01
CA SER A 24 -9.44 -11.87 -6.77
C SER A 24 -8.83 -12.41 -5.48
N ILE A 25 -8.00 -11.62 -4.80
CA ILE A 25 -7.34 -11.94 -3.54
C ILE A 25 -7.61 -10.84 -2.50
N PRO A 26 -7.53 -11.14 -1.19
CA PRO A 26 -7.62 -10.11 -0.15
C PRO A 26 -6.54 -9.03 -0.35
N VAL A 27 -6.93 -7.76 -0.22
CA VAL A 27 -6.03 -6.60 -0.36
C VAL A 27 -5.96 -5.84 0.95
N LEU A 28 -4.74 -5.56 1.42
CA LEU A 28 -4.47 -4.65 2.53
C LEU A 28 -4.15 -3.27 1.96
N VAL A 29 -4.83 -2.22 2.44
CA VAL A 29 -4.63 -0.84 1.99
C VAL A 29 -4.01 -0.04 3.12
N ASP A 30 -2.77 0.43 2.93
CA ASP A 30 -2.11 1.37 3.84
C ASP A 30 -2.52 2.82 3.52
N LEU A 31 -3.42 3.37 4.33
CA LEU A 31 -3.84 4.76 4.23
C LEU A 31 -2.87 5.66 5.01
N TRP A 32 -1.77 6.04 4.36
CA TRP A 32 -0.72 6.87 4.96
C TRP A 32 -0.64 8.27 4.36
N ALA A 33 0.17 9.12 5.00
CA ALA A 33 0.55 10.42 4.48
C ALA A 33 1.95 10.81 5.00
N PRO A 34 2.74 11.63 4.28
CA PRO A 34 4.10 11.99 4.69
C PRO A 34 4.16 12.77 6.01
N TRP A 35 3.05 13.44 6.38
CA TRP A 35 2.89 14.18 7.62
C TRP A 35 2.26 13.34 8.75
N CYS A 36 1.88 12.08 8.49
CA CYS A 36 1.33 11.19 9.50
C CYS A 36 2.45 10.47 10.25
N MET A 37 2.93 11.08 11.34
CA MET A 37 3.99 10.48 12.15
C MET A 37 3.61 9.11 12.75
N PRO A 38 2.37 8.88 13.25
CA PRO A 38 1.95 7.55 13.68
C PRO A 38 2.03 6.51 12.55
N CYS A 39 1.66 6.86 11.32
CA CYS A 39 1.71 5.97 10.16
C CYS A 39 3.15 5.52 9.89
N ARG A 40 4.13 6.44 9.94
CA ARG A 40 5.55 6.11 9.75
C ARG A 40 6.10 5.09 10.74
N MET A 41 5.54 5.01 11.95
CA MET A 41 5.92 3.99 12.92
C MET A 41 5.32 2.62 12.59
N ILE A 42 4.20 2.60 11.87
CA ILE A 42 3.46 1.39 11.49
C ILE A 42 3.95 0.83 10.14
N SER A 43 4.38 1.68 9.20
CA SER A 43 4.89 1.29 7.88
C SER A 43 5.86 0.10 7.90
N PRO A 44 6.92 0.04 8.74
CA PRO A 44 7.84 -1.11 8.74
C PRO A 44 7.16 -2.42 9.17
N ILE A 45 6.09 -2.35 9.97
CA ILE A 45 5.32 -3.54 10.37
C ILE A 45 4.46 -4.02 9.21
N VAL A 46 3.94 -3.10 8.39
CA VAL A 46 3.12 -3.41 7.21
C VAL A 46 3.97 -3.96 6.07
N GLU A 47 5.17 -3.41 5.86
CA GLU A 47 6.15 -3.86 4.86
C GLU A 47 6.66 -5.31 5.12
N GLU A 48 6.55 -5.80 6.36
CA GLU A 48 6.96 -7.16 6.75
C GLU A 48 5.86 -8.24 6.54
N LEU A 49 4.63 -7.85 6.17
CA LEU A 49 3.48 -8.76 5.97
C LEU A 49 3.48 -9.45 4.59
#